data_AF-A0A957M3P3-F1
#
_entry.id   AF-A0A957M3P3-F1
#
_cell.length_a   1.000
_cell.length_b   1.000
_cell.length_c   1.000
_cell.angle_alpha   90.00
_cell.angle_beta   90.00
_cell.angle_gamma   90.00
#
_symmetry.space_group_name_H-M   'P 1'
#
loop_
_entity.id
_entity.type
_entity.pdbx_description
1 polymer ?
#
loop_
_entity_poly.entity_id
_entity_poly.type
_entity_poly.pdbx_seq_one_letter_code
_entity_poly.pdbx_strand_id
1 'polypeptide(L)'
;MYIEVGGTRYSADEIRAGAWMAAPGLSANARAALDFTQAWLRGDASFEVRTSGSTGDPKPIHLTRQQMEASAQATGAALGLASGQVALVALPAHYIAGRMMLVRGCVLDLEM
;
A
#
# COMPACT_ATOMS: atom_id res chain seq x y z
N MET A 1 -2.56 -12.59 -2.74
CA MET A 1 -2.77 -11.45 -1.83
C MET A 1 -4.21 -10.95 -1.87
N TYR A 2 -4.74 -10.59 -0.70
CA TYR A 2 -6.01 -9.89 -0.50
C TYR A 2 -5.79 -8.71 0.45
N ILE A 3 -6.67 -7.70 0.37
CA ILE A 3 -6.77 -6.61 1.35
C ILE A 3 -8.16 -6.64 1.99
N GLU A 4 -8.23 -6.73 3.30
CA GLU A 4 -9.46 -6.58 4.07
C GLU A 4 -9.61 -5.15 4.60
N VAL A 5 -10.74 -4.52 4.29
CA VAL A 5 -11.06 -3.16 4.74
C VAL A 5 -12.50 -3.10 5.22
N GLY A 6 -12.69 -2.75 6.49
CA GLY A 6 -14.03 -2.64 7.08
C GLY A 6 -14.81 -3.95 7.08
N GLY A 7 -14.12 -5.09 7.17
CA GLY A 7 -14.72 -6.44 7.12
C GLY A 7 -15.01 -6.96 5.71
N THR A 8 -14.66 -6.20 4.67
CA THR A 8 -14.77 -6.65 3.26
C THR A 8 -13.40 -6.98 2.72
N ARG A 9 -13.23 -8.19 2.21
CA ARG A 9 -12.00 -8.67 1.58
C ARG A 9 -12.03 -8.42 0.08
N TYR A 10 -10.99 -7.79 -0.45
CA TYR A 10 -10.79 -7.51 -1.87
C TYR A 10 -9.57 -8.29 -2.39
N SER A 11 -9.76 -9.04 -3.47
CA SER A 11 -8.67 -9.68 -4.22
C SER A 11 -7.87 -8.66 -5.03
N ALA A 12 -6.66 -9.04 -5.46
CA ALA A 12 -5.86 -8.20 -6.35
C ALA A 12 -6.60 -7.83 -7.65
N ASP A 13 -7.41 -8.74 -8.21
CA ASP A 13 -8.14 -8.46 -9.45
C ASP A 13 -9.34 -7.52 -9.23
N GLU A 14 -10.05 -7.65 -8.10
CA GLU A 14 -11.07 -6.68 -7.69
C GLU A 14 -10.47 -5.30 -7.44
N ILE A 15 -9.26 -5.26 -6.82
CA ILE A 15 -8.51 -4.02 -6.63
C ILE A 15 -8.04 -3.45 -7.97
N ARG A 16 -7.65 -4.27 -8.95
CA ARG A 16 -7.35 -3.75 -10.30
C ARG A 16 -8.59 -3.17 -10.98
N ALA A 17 -9.73 -3.82 -10.80
CA ALA A 17 -11.00 -3.48 -11.46
C ALA A 17 -11.72 -2.27 -10.85
N GLY A 18 -11.32 -1.76 -9.68
CA GLY A 18 -12.00 -0.63 -9.04
C GLY A 18 -13.20 -1.02 -8.17
N ALA A 19 -13.31 -2.28 -7.73
CA ALA A 19 -14.52 -2.81 -7.09
C ALA A 19 -14.97 -2.03 -5.83
N TRP A 20 -14.06 -1.40 -5.10
CA TRP A 20 -14.36 -0.62 -3.89
C TRP A 20 -14.91 0.78 -4.17
N MET A 21 -14.89 1.27 -5.42
CA MET A 21 -15.33 2.63 -5.73
C MET A 21 -16.82 2.85 -5.42
N ALA A 22 -17.62 1.79 -5.51
CA ALA A 22 -19.04 1.80 -5.16
C ALA A 22 -19.31 1.37 -3.71
N ALA A 23 -18.29 0.99 -2.94
CA ALA A 23 -18.46 0.49 -1.59
C ALA A 23 -18.88 1.65 -0.64
N PRO A 24 -20.05 1.54 0.02
CA PRO A 24 -20.49 2.57 0.95
C PRO A 24 -19.64 2.54 2.24
N GLY A 25 -19.44 3.71 2.85
CA GLY A 25 -18.91 3.80 4.22
C GLY A 25 -17.39 3.62 4.37
N LEU A 26 -16.61 3.54 3.29
CA LEU A 26 -15.14 3.52 3.39
C LEU A 26 -14.61 4.86 3.92
N SER A 27 -13.72 4.78 4.91
CA SER A 27 -13.00 5.96 5.39
C SER A 27 -12.07 6.53 4.33
N ALA A 28 -11.68 7.80 4.46
CA ALA A 28 -10.72 8.42 3.55
C ALA A 28 -9.39 7.65 3.48
N ASN A 29 -8.93 7.13 4.62
CA ASN A 29 -7.71 6.33 4.68
C ASN A 29 -7.85 4.97 3.98
N ALA A 30 -8.99 4.30 4.17
CA ALA A 30 -9.33 3.05 3.48
C ALA A 30 -9.33 3.24 1.96
N ARG A 31 -9.97 4.31 1.49
CA ARG A 31 -9.97 4.70 0.07
C ARG A 31 -8.55 4.92 -0.44
N ALA A 32 -7.74 5.68 0.30
CA ALA A 32 -6.35 5.95 -0.08
C ALA A 32 -5.48 4.68 -0.15
N ALA A 33 -5.72 3.70 0.73
CA ALA A 33 -5.01 2.42 0.68
C ALA A 33 -5.36 1.63 -0.59
N LEU A 34 -6.64 1.54 -0.92
CA LEU A 34 -7.12 0.82 -2.09
C LEU A 34 -6.72 1.53 -3.40
N ASP A 35 -6.84 2.86 -3.46
CA ASP A 35 -6.43 3.66 -4.61
C ASP A 35 -4.91 3.53 -4.88
N PHE A 36 -4.07 3.63 -3.83
CA PHE A 36 -2.63 3.41 -3.96
C PHE A 36 -2.32 1.97 -4.40
N THR A 37 -3.01 0.99 -3.84
CA THR A 37 -2.80 -0.42 -4.19
C THR A 37 -3.21 -0.70 -5.64
N GLN A 38 -4.30 -0.09 -6.12
CA GLN A 38 -4.68 -0.19 -7.54
C GLN A 38 -3.59 0.36 -8.45
N ALA A 39 -3.09 1.57 -8.16
CA ALA A 39 -1.98 2.16 -8.91
C ALA A 39 -0.75 1.24 -8.93
N TRP A 40 -0.42 0.64 -7.79
CA TRP A 40 0.65 -0.36 -7.70
C TRP A 40 0.39 -1.60 -8.56
N LEU A 41 -0.81 -2.18 -8.49
CA LEU A 41 -1.19 -3.40 -9.21
C LEU A 41 -1.36 -3.18 -10.72
N ARG A 42 -1.54 -1.93 -11.17
CA ARG A 42 -1.55 -1.51 -12.57
C ARG A 42 -0.16 -1.32 -13.16
N GLY A 43 0.89 -1.34 -12.33
CA GLY A 43 2.27 -1.25 -12.79
C GLY A 43 2.80 0.17 -12.92
N ASP A 44 2.23 1.14 -12.20
CA ASP A 44 2.74 2.51 -12.17
C ASP A 44 4.23 2.53 -11.79
N ALA A 45 5.01 3.28 -12.55
CA ALA A 45 6.48 3.28 -12.48
C ALA A 45 7.04 4.20 -11.37
N SER A 46 6.24 5.17 -10.92
CA SER A 46 6.65 6.14 -9.90
C SER A 46 5.45 6.63 -9.09
N PHE A 47 5.72 7.05 -7.85
CA PHE A 47 4.72 7.51 -6.90
C PHE A 47 5.19 8.81 -6.24
N GLU A 48 4.37 9.85 -6.30
CA GLU A 48 4.56 11.04 -5.48
C GLU A 48 4.11 10.72 -4.05
N VAL A 49 5.01 10.91 -3.09
CA VAL A 49 4.73 10.73 -1.67
C VAL A 49 5.05 11.99 -0.90
N ARG A 50 4.22 12.29 0.10
CA ARG A 50 4.47 13.38 1.04
C ARG A 50 5.09 12.81 2.31
N THR A 51 6.19 13.44 2.74
CA THR A 51 6.78 13.16 4.05
C THR A 51 6.20 14.11 5.08
N SER A 52 6.10 13.68 6.34
CA SER A 52 5.48 14.45 7.42
C SER A 52 6.29 15.67 7.86
N GLY A 53 7.43 15.96 7.22
CA GLY A 53 8.27 17.16 7.41
C GLY A 53 8.38 17.65 8.87
N SER A 54 9.42 17.23 9.60
CA SER A 54 9.54 17.54 11.04
C SER A 54 9.62 19.04 11.40
N THR A 55 9.85 19.93 10.43
CA THR A 55 10.05 21.38 10.66
C THR A 55 9.58 22.29 9.51
N GLY A 56 8.68 21.85 8.63
CA GLY A 56 8.19 22.69 7.53
C GLY A 56 7.13 22.04 6.63
N ASP A 57 6.68 22.78 5.61
CA ASP A 57 5.64 22.33 4.68
C ASP A 57 6.00 20.96 4.04
N PRO A 58 5.04 20.02 3.94
CA PRO A 58 5.28 18.71 3.35
C PRO A 58 5.86 18.81 1.93
N LYS A 59 7.11 18.36 1.77
CA LYS A 59 7.76 18.34 0.45
C LYS A 59 7.37 17.07 -0.31
N PRO A 60 6.85 17.20 -1.55
CA PRO A 60 6.64 16.04 -2.41
C PRO A 60 7.99 15.44 -2.78
N ILE A 61 8.12 14.13 -2.64
CA ILE A 61 9.24 13.36 -3.18
C ILE A 61 8.69 12.31 -4.14
N HIS A 62 9.47 12.00 -5.17
CA HIS A 62 9.12 10.97 -6.14
C HIS A 62 9.93 9.72 -5.83
N LEU A 63 9.24 8.60 -5.63
CA LEU A 63 9.86 7.28 -5.48
C LEU A 63 9.59 6.46 -6.72
N THR A 64 10.61 5.79 -7.24
CA THR A 64 10.42 4.81 -8.30
C THR A 64 9.85 3.53 -7.71
N ARG A 65 9.09 2.79 -8.52
CA ARG A 65 8.60 1.46 -8.17
C ARG A 65 9.75 0.55 -7.72
N GLN A 66 10.86 0.56 -8.45
CA GLN A 66 12.04 -0.26 -8.15
C GLN A 66 12.64 0.05 -6.77
N GLN A 67 12.66 1.33 -6.36
CA GLN A 67 13.12 1.70 -5.01
C GLN A 67 12.23 1.11 -3.92
N MET A 68 10.90 1.15 -4.13
CA MET A 68 9.94 0.62 -3.18
C MET A 68 9.97 -0.92 -3.14
N GLU A 69 10.13 -1.58 -4.29
CA GLU A 69 10.32 -3.03 -4.40
C GLU A 69 11.59 -3.49 -3.67
N ALA A 70 12.72 -2.81 -3.90
CA ALA A 70 13.98 -3.11 -3.23
C ALA A 70 13.86 -2.96 -1.70
N SER A 71 13.17 -1.91 -1.23
CA SER A 71 12.91 -1.71 0.19
C SER A 71 12.01 -2.79 0.80
N ALA A 72 10.97 -3.23 0.07
CA ALA A 72 10.09 -4.31 0.50
C ALA A 72 10.84 -5.65 0.60
N GLN A 73 11.64 -6.00 -0.40
CA GLN A 73 12.46 -7.21 -0.39
C GLN A 73 13.48 -7.21 0.76
N ALA A 74 14.16 -6.09 0.98
CA ALA A 74 15.09 -5.95 2.11
C ALA A 74 14.38 -6.12 3.46
N THR A 75 13.16 -5.57 3.60
CA THR A 75 12.35 -5.74 4.82
C THR A 75 11.96 -7.21 5.02
N GLY A 76 11.50 -7.88 3.95
CA GLY A 76 11.11 -9.28 4.00
C GLY A 76 12.26 -10.20 4.42
N ALA A 77 13.45 -9.99 3.84
CA ALA A 77 14.65 -10.75 4.19
C ALA A 77 15.11 -10.51 5.64
N ALA A 78 15.10 -9.25 6.10
CA ALA A 78 15.55 -8.91 7.45
C ALA A 78 14.64 -9.45 8.56
N LEU A 79 13.33 -9.55 8.29
CA LEU A 79 12.33 -9.97 9.27
C LEU A 79 11.85 -11.41 9.09
N GLY A 80 12.29 -12.11 8.04
CA GLY A 80 11.84 -13.47 7.73
C GLY A 80 10.37 -13.54 7.34
N LEU A 81 9.85 -12.53 6.61
CA LEU A 81 8.46 -12.51 6.17
C LEU A 81 8.24 -13.44 4.97
N ALA A 82 7.11 -14.12 4.94
CA ALA A 82 6.74 -15.09 3.93
C ALA A 82 5.32 -14.85 3.38
N SER A 83 5.09 -15.31 2.16
CA SER A 83 3.77 -15.28 1.49
C SER A 83 2.70 -15.91 2.37
N GLY A 84 1.49 -15.33 2.33
CA GLY A 84 0.34 -15.77 3.11
C GLY A 84 0.32 -15.31 4.57
N GLN A 85 1.38 -14.69 5.08
CA GLN A 85 1.33 -14.05 6.39
C GLN A 85 0.42 -12.83 6.39
N VAL A 86 -0.25 -12.57 7.51
CA VAL A 86 -1.17 -11.44 7.67
C VAL A 86 -0.42 -10.24 8.25
N ALA A 87 -0.53 -9.08 7.62
CA ALA A 87 0.11 -7.84 8.02
C ALA A 87 -0.93 -6.72 8.23
N LEU A 88 -1.03 -6.22 9.46
CA LEU A 88 -1.90 -5.07 9.77
C LEU A 88 -1.30 -3.76 9.21
N VAL A 89 -2.06 -3.06 8.37
CA VAL A 89 -1.72 -1.71 7.90
C VAL A 89 -2.22 -0.67 8.91
N ALA A 90 -1.50 -0.52 10.03
CA ALA A 90 -1.88 0.39 11.12
C ALA A 90 -1.52 1.88 10.87
N LEU A 91 -0.79 2.18 9.79
CA LEU A 91 -0.32 3.53 9.48
C LEU A 91 -1.13 4.15 8.33
N PRO A 92 -1.35 5.47 8.31
CA PRO A 92 -2.18 6.07 7.28
C PRO A 92 -1.56 5.96 5.88
N ALA A 93 -2.35 5.52 4.91
CA ALA A 93 -1.94 5.26 3.52
C ALA A 93 -1.70 6.53 2.70
N HIS A 94 -2.05 7.70 3.24
CA HIS A 94 -1.67 8.99 2.65
C HIS A 94 -0.17 9.28 2.76
N TYR A 95 0.51 8.69 3.75
CA TYR A 95 1.93 8.89 3.99
C TYR A 95 2.76 7.69 3.55
N ILE A 96 4.06 7.93 3.33
CA ILE A 96 4.99 6.90 2.87
C ILE A 96 5.01 5.66 3.78
N ALA A 97 4.86 5.83 5.10
CA ALA A 97 4.92 4.71 6.03
C ALA A 97 3.78 3.71 5.83
N GLY A 98 2.54 4.18 5.62
CA GLY A 98 1.40 3.32 5.27
C GLY A 98 1.52 2.74 3.87
N ARG A 99 1.96 3.53 2.88
CA ARG A 99 2.17 3.06 1.51
C ARG A 99 3.21 1.95 1.43
N MET A 100 4.30 2.04 2.20
CA MET A 100 5.31 0.97 2.22
C MET A 100 4.78 -0.33 2.81
N MET A 101 3.83 -0.29 3.75
CA MET A 101 3.16 -1.52 4.21
C MET A 101 2.37 -2.18 3.08
N LEU A 102 1.64 -1.39 2.29
CA LEU A 102 0.91 -1.89 1.11
C LEU A 102 1.86 -2.47 0.06
N VAL A 103 2.97 -1.78 -0.24
CA VAL A 103 3.99 -2.30 -1.16
C VAL A 103 4.59 -3.60 -0.64
N ARG A 104 4.94 -3.69 0.64
CA ARG A 104 5.46 -4.92 1.25
C ARG A 104 4.49 -6.08 1.06
N GLY A 105 3.20 -5.87 1.33
CA GLY A 105 2.20 -6.90 1.11
C GLY A 105 2.03 -7.29 -0.35
N CYS A 106 2.11 -6.33 -1.28
CA CYS A 106 2.08 -6.64 -2.71
C CYS A 106 3.32 -7.42 -3.20
N VAL A 107 4.51 -7.06 -2.73
CA VAL A 107 5.79 -7.62 -3.20
C VAL A 107 6.08 -8.98 -2.58
N LEU A 108 5.70 -9.16 -1.31
CA LEU A 108 5.95 -10.39 -0.54
C LEU A 108 4.74 -11.33 -0.53
N ASP A 109 3.64 -10.96 -1.20
CA ASP A 109 2.37 -11.68 -1.23
C ASP A 109 1.80 -11.94 0.18
N LEU A 110 1.77 -10.90 1.00
CA LEU A 110 1.13 -10.92 2.32
C LEU A 110 -0.38 -10.72 2.19
N GLU A 111 -1.13 -11.27 3.12
CA GLU A 111 -2.52 -10.82 3.35
C GLU A 111 -2.49 -9.55 4.21
N MET A 112 -3.41 -8.62 3.96
CA MET A 112 -3.46 -7.33 4.66
C MET A 112 -4.88 -6.99 5.09
#